data_AF-A0A165JCC0-F1
#
_entry.id   AF-A0A165JCC0-F1
#
_cell.length_a   1.000
_cell.length_b   1.000
_cell.length_c   1.000
_cell.angle_alpha   90.00
_cell.angle_beta   90.00
_cell.angle_gamma   90.00
#
_symmetry.space_group_name_H-M   'P 1'
#
loop_
_entity.id
_entity.type
_entity.pdbx_description
1 polymer ?
#
loop_
_entity_poly.entity_id
_entity_poly.type
_entity_poly.pdbx_seq_one_letter_code
_entity_poly.pdbx_strand_id
1 'polypeptide(L)'
;MASALKKLTAALEDPLRSQFCVCCLAKLLPAVSSDAQRIFVTTLRRDYPELLNAALSYIIITSSFDAEVPAVEKRLIVQTRQCVNCPRRQHSATCTEHQGILDLMSAGALRLAVGMLCSVIRICLEAAEQGSTKRFSRHRWPTRVDDLLPGGGEATIRALCIWLSQIKAAEVIPTVRVIYNVCHAELLPCIVIILDAIPESLDSATVELTEMSPSQRAAVSGTRHPTRRLNALAGLLRDIFYSLASSPEIVFKTLYANPPLVARLVRSISSAVDVATPDTSSMLTFIASIVETLGGRAPPSIQPAAILQSMGQWSPSAFGSLHRHLSARLHDHGAHGGNIHAAVHTMSRLQLLLQGVSEASLEVRAQGRLPDSAQAIRCRKHCAIHAGVAGAGLHCCVSSDSSERRGPRRRR
;
A
#
# COMPACT_ATOMS: atom_id res chain seq x y z
N MET A 1 11.85 -12.67 -27.68
CA MET A 1 11.22 -12.25 -26.41
C MET A 1 11.15 -13.38 -25.39
N ALA A 2 10.63 -14.56 -25.76
CA ALA A 2 10.38 -15.66 -24.81
C ALA A 2 11.58 -16.11 -23.96
N SER A 3 12.71 -16.43 -24.61
CA SER A 3 13.95 -16.82 -23.89
C SER A 3 14.49 -15.70 -22.98
N ALA A 4 14.26 -14.43 -23.32
CA ALA A 4 14.72 -13.30 -22.50
C ALA A 4 13.89 -13.17 -21.21
N LEU A 5 12.58 -13.38 -21.27
CA LEU A 5 11.70 -13.33 -20.09
C LEU A 5 11.95 -14.47 -19.11
N LYS A 6 12.23 -15.70 -19.59
CA LYS A 6 12.66 -16.80 -18.70
C LYS A 6 13.96 -16.49 -17.99
N LYS A 7 14.96 -15.99 -18.74
CA LYS A 7 16.26 -15.60 -18.17
C LYS A 7 16.12 -14.47 -17.16
N LEU A 8 15.26 -13.50 -17.43
CA LEU A 8 14.99 -12.42 -16.49
C LEU A 8 14.32 -12.95 -15.22
N THR A 9 13.29 -13.79 -15.34
CA THR A 9 12.58 -14.35 -14.18
C THR A 9 13.57 -15.06 -13.26
N ALA A 10 14.41 -15.95 -13.80
CA ALA A 10 15.48 -16.59 -13.05
C ALA A 10 16.51 -15.61 -12.48
N ALA A 11 16.83 -14.53 -13.20
CA ALA A 11 17.78 -13.52 -12.72
C ALA A 11 17.20 -12.62 -11.59
N LEU A 12 15.87 -12.59 -11.42
CA LEU A 12 15.20 -11.87 -10.32
C LEU A 12 15.12 -12.71 -9.04
N GLU A 13 15.26 -14.04 -9.13
CA GLU A 13 15.20 -14.95 -7.98
C GLU A 13 16.40 -14.80 -7.02
N ASP A 14 17.57 -14.39 -7.53
CA ASP A 14 18.78 -14.11 -6.73
C ASP A 14 19.25 -12.67 -6.95
N PRO A 15 18.77 -11.70 -6.14
CA PRO A 15 19.14 -10.31 -6.31
C PRO A 15 20.63 -10.03 -6.08
N LEU A 16 21.29 -10.79 -5.20
CA LEU A 16 22.74 -10.65 -4.94
C LEU A 16 23.58 -11.04 -6.16
N ARG A 17 23.07 -11.96 -6.97
CA ARG A 17 23.72 -12.41 -8.20
C ARG A 17 22.94 -12.05 -9.46
N SER A 18 22.19 -10.96 -9.44
CA SER A 18 21.41 -10.44 -10.58
C SER A 18 22.18 -10.53 -11.91
N GLN A 19 21.67 -11.33 -12.86
CA GLN A 19 22.25 -11.54 -14.19
C GLN A 19 21.39 -10.92 -15.30
N PHE A 20 20.83 -9.74 -15.05
CA PHE A 20 20.07 -9.00 -16.04
C PHE A 20 20.65 -7.61 -16.28
N CYS A 21 20.36 -7.07 -17.46
CA CYS A 21 20.71 -5.73 -17.86
C CYS A 21 19.51 -4.80 -17.61
N VAL A 22 19.75 -3.64 -16.97
CA VAL A 22 18.69 -2.67 -16.68
C VAL A 22 18.06 -2.12 -17.96
N CYS A 23 18.83 -1.96 -19.04
CA CYS A 23 18.26 -1.58 -20.34
C CYS A 23 17.36 -2.67 -20.92
N CYS A 24 17.69 -3.95 -20.72
CA CYS A 24 16.83 -5.05 -21.15
C CYS A 24 15.55 -5.11 -20.33
N LEU A 25 15.61 -4.75 -19.05
CA LEU A 25 14.45 -4.58 -18.19
C LEU A 25 13.57 -3.43 -18.69
N ALA A 26 14.15 -2.28 -19.06
CA ALA A 26 13.42 -1.14 -19.62
C ALA A 26 12.63 -1.52 -20.88
N LYS A 27 13.20 -2.39 -21.73
CA LYS A 27 12.54 -2.90 -22.95
C LYS A 27 11.29 -3.76 -22.71
N LEU A 28 11.03 -4.16 -21.46
CA LEU A 28 9.81 -4.88 -21.11
C LEU A 28 8.63 -3.94 -20.94
N LEU A 29 8.88 -2.65 -20.73
CA LEU A 29 7.80 -1.69 -20.60
C LEU A 29 7.13 -1.56 -21.97
N PRO A 30 5.85 -1.98 -22.10
CA PRO A 30 5.15 -1.88 -23.37
C PRO A 30 5.00 -0.40 -23.75
N ALA A 31 4.74 -0.17 -25.04
CA ALA A 31 4.30 1.14 -25.50
C ALA A 31 3.08 1.62 -24.69
N VAL A 32 2.88 2.93 -24.61
CA VAL A 32 1.84 3.56 -23.77
C VAL A 32 0.41 3.22 -24.24
N SER A 33 0.23 2.63 -25.43
CA SER A 33 -1.10 2.26 -25.92
C SER A 33 -1.73 1.13 -25.11
N SER A 34 -3.03 1.26 -24.84
CA SER A 34 -3.83 0.28 -24.07
C SER A 34 -3.77 -1.13 -24.68
N ASP A 35 -3.78 -1.23 -26.01
CA ASP A 35 -3.78 -2.51 -26.71
C ASP A 35 -2.44 -3.23 -26.58
N ALA A 36 -1.32 -2.48 -26.67
CA ALA A 36 0.01 -3.03 -26.45
C ALA A 36 0.15 -3.57 -25.02
N GLN A 37 -0.38 -2.85 -24.03
CA GLN A 37 -0.40 -3.29 -22.63
C GLN A 37 -1.23 -4.56 -22.45
N ARG A 38 -2.44 -4.64 -23.02
CA ARG A 38 -3.29 -5.84 -22.94
C ARG A 38 -2.63 -7.07 -23.59
N ILE A 39 -2.02 -6.91 -24.77
CA ILE A 39 -1.29 -7.99 -25.46
C ILE A 39 -0.08 -8.43 -24.62
N PHE A 40 0.68 -7.48 -24.08
CA PHE A 40 1.82 -7.75 -23.21
C PHE A 40 1.40 -8.57 -21.99
N VAL A 41 0.36 -8.14 -21.27
CA VAL A 41 -0.13 -8.81 -20.07
C VAL A 41 -0.71 -10.19 -20.38
N THR A 42 -1.42 -10.34 -21.51
CA THR A 42 -1.90 -11.65 -21.97
C THR A 42 -0.74 -12.61 -22.23
N THR A 43 0.35 -12.10 -22.82
CA THR A 43 1.57 -12.88 -23.08
C THR A 43 2.25 -13.28 -21.78
N LEU A 44 2.43 -12.34 -20.85
CA LEU A 44 3.02 -12.63 -19.54
C LEU A 44 2.22 -13.67 -18.77
N ARG A 45 0.89 -13.50 -18.71
CA ARG A 45 0.00 -14.46 -18.05
C ARG A 45 0.12 -15.87 -18.62
N ARG A 46 0.17 -16.02 -19.94
CA ARG A 46 0.17 -17.34 -20.59
C ARG A 46 1.53 -18.01 -20.49
N ASP A 47 2.60 -17.24 -20.69
CA ASP A 47 3.92 -17.79 -20.98
C ASP A 47 4.92 -17.58 -19.83
N TYR A 48 4.65 -16.66 -18.88
CA TYR A 48 5.54 -16.25 -17.76
C TYR A 48 4.75 -15.90 -16.47
N PRO A 49 3.87 -16.78 -15.96
CA PRO A 49 3.03 -16.45 -14.81
C PRO A 49 3.83 -16.14 -13.53
N GLU A 50 5.07 -16.62 -13.43
CA GLU A 50 5.96 -16.43 -12.27
C GLU A 50 6.65 -15.06 -12.26
N LEU A 51 6.68 -14.33 -13.38
CA LEU A 51 7.46 -13.09 -13.52
C LEU A 51 7.06 -12.05 -12.47
N LEU A 52 5.76 -11.92 -12.19
CA LEU A 52 5.24 -10.94 -11.24
C LEU A 52 5.68 -11.24 -9.81
N ASN A 53 5.60 -12.52 -9.41
CA ASN A 53 6.02 -12.97 -8.10
C ASN A 53 7.54 -12.84 -7.94
N ALA A 54 8.32 -13.16 -8.97
CA ALA A 54 9.77 -12.97 -8.98
C ALA A 54 10.14 -11.47 -8.89
N ALA A 55 9.43 -10.59 -9.61
CA ALA A 55 9.64 -9.14 -9.54
C ALA A 55 9.34 -8.58 -8.14
N LEU A 56 8.23 -8.99 -7.51
CA LEU A 56 7.90 -8.57 -6.15
C LEU A 56 8.88 -9.15 -5.13
N SER A 57 9.25 -10.42 -5.25
CA SER A 57 10.25 -11.05 -4.37
C SER A 57 11.60 -10.33 -4.46
N TYR A 58 12.02 -9.94 -5.67
CA TYR A 58 13.21 -9.12 -5.87
C TYR A 58 13.12 -7.78 -5.12
N ILE A 59 11.99 -7.07 -5.24
CA ILE A 59 11.75 -5.79 -4.54
C ILE A 59 11.80 -5.99 -3.03
N ILE A 60 11.23 -7.08 -2.51
CA ILE A 60 11.23 -7.41 -1.08
C ILE A 60 12.64 -7.67 -0.58
N ILE A 61 13.36 -8.60 -1.19
CA ILE A 61 14.71 -8.97 -0.77
C ILE A 61 15.66 -7.77 -0.85
N THR A 62 15.57 -6.97 -1.92
CA THR A 62 16.45 -5.81 -2.09
C THR A 62 16.13 -4.67 -1.13
N SER A 63 14.94 -4.61 -0.54
CA SER A 63 14.59 -3.60 0.48
C SER A 63 15.35 -3.79 1.80
N SER A 64 15.83 -5.00 2.07
CA SER A 64 16.63 -5.33 3.26
C SER A 64 18.14 -5.22 3.02
N PHE A 65 18.57 -4.76 1.84
CA PHE A 65 19.99 -4.56 1.58
C PHE A 65 20.46 -3.25 2.19
N ASP A 66 21.49 -3.35 3.03
CA ASP A 66 22.21 -2.20 3.57
C ASP A 66 23.64 -2.21 3.03
N ALA A 67 24.44 -3.18 3.47
CA ALA A 67 25.84 -3.31 3.07
C ALA A 67 26.01 -3.87 1.64
N GLU A 68 24.98 -4.55 1.12
CA GLU A 68 25.00 -5.22 -0.17
C GLU A 68 24.68 -4.28 -1.34
N VAL A 69 24.06 -3.12 -1.07
CA VAL A 69 23.62 -2.16 -2.09
C VAL A 69 24.76 -1.80 -3.06
N PRO A 70 25.97 -1.40 -2.62
CA PRO A 70 27.04 -1.03 -3.54
C PRO A 70 27.49 -2.19 -4.44
N ALA A 71 27.48 -3.42 -3.92
CA ALA A 71 27.87 -4.60 -4.68
C ALA A 71 26.84 -4.94 -5.77
N VAL A 72 25.55 -4.86 -5.43
CA VAL A 72 24.43 -5.09 -6.37
C VAL A 72 24.41 -3.99 -7.43
N GLU A 73 24.56 -2.71 -7.05
CA GLU A 73 24.62 -1.61 -8.00
C GLU A 73 25.77 -1.74 -8.99
N LYS A 74 26.99 -2.01 -8.49
CA LYS A 74 28.16 -2.25 -9.35
C LYS A 74 27.89 -3.40 -10.32
N ARG A 75 27.27 -4.48 -9.87
CA ARG A 75 26.92 -5.62 -10.72
C ARG A 75 25.93 -5.23 -11.81
N LEU A 76 24.85 -4.53 -11.47
CA LEU A 76 23.86 -4.05 -12.44
C LEU A 76 24.51 -3.12 -13.48
N ILE A 77 25.40 -2.21 -13.06
CA ILE A 77 26.16 -1.34 -13.97
C ILE A 77 27.04 -2.16 -14.92
N VAL A 78 27.80 -3.14 -14.40
CA VAL A 78 28.66 -4.00 -15.21
C VAL A 78 27.84 -4.81 -16.22
N GLN A 79 26.74 -5.43 -15.80
CA GLN A 79 25.85 -6.19 -16.69
C GLN A 79 25.25 -5.30 -17.79
N THR A 80 24.86 -4.07 -17.44
CA THR A 80 24.37 -3.10 -18.41
C THR A 80 25.45 -2.72 -19.42
N ARG A 81 26.68 -2.40 -18.98
CA ARG A 81 27.81 -2.08 -19.86
C ARG A 81 28.20 -3.25 -20.77
N GLN A 82 28.22 -4.47 -20.25
CA GLN A 82 28.47 -5.69 -21.04
C GLN A 82 27.40 -5.89 -22.11
N CYS A 83 26.14 -5.59 -21.79
CA CYS A 83 25.04 -5.65 -22.76
C CYS A 83 25.21 -4.62 -23.89
N VAL A 84 25.63 -3.39 -23.56
CA VAL A 84 25.92 -2.32 -24.55
C VAL A 84 27.02 -2.74 -25.51
N ASN A 85 28.09 -3.35 -24.99
CA ASN A 85 29.25 -3.73 -25.77
C ASN A 85 29.10 -5.08 -26.50
N CYS A 86 27.91 -5.70 -26.45
CA CYS A 86 27.69 -7.01 -27.07
C CYS A 86 27.66 -6.89 -28.61
N PRO A 87 28.57 -7.55 -29.35
CA PRO A 87 28.68 -7.43 -30.81
C PRO A 87 27.39 -7.82 -31.55
N ARG A 88 26.65 -8.80 -31.00
CA ARG A 88 25.39 -9.29 -31.57
C ARG A 88 24.22 -8.30 -31.46
N ARG A 89 24.40 -7.18 -30.75
CA ARG A 89 23.36 -6.17 -30.50
C ARG A 89 23.75 -4.77 -30.98
N GLN A 90 24.77 -4.66 -31.84
CA GLN A 90 25.26 -3.40 -32.43
C GLN A 90 24.29 -2.79 -33.48
N HIS A 91 23.00 -2.73 -33.19
CA HIS A 91 22.09 -1.84 -33.90
C HIS A 91 22.17 -0.46 -33.25
N SER A 92 22.49 0.59 -34.02
CA SER A 92 22.75 1.95 -33.52
C SER A 92 21.64 2.49 -32.61
N ALA A 93 20.37 2.22 -32.92
CA ALA A 93 19.22 2.61 -32.10
C ALA A 93 19.20 1.93 -30.72
N THR A 94 19.73 0.71 -30.60
CA THR A 94 19.83 0.03 -29.31
C THR A 94 20.93 0.64 -28.44
N CYS A 95 22.04 1.12 -29.03
CA CYS A 95 23.12 1.76 -28.29
C CYS A 95 22.71 3.10 -27.66
N THR A 96 21.96 3.94 -28.39
CA THR A 96 21.50 5.25 -27.87
C THR A 96 20.50 5.09 -26.72
N GLU A 97 19.55 4.15 -26.84
CA GLU A 97 18.62 3.80 -25.75
C GLU A 97 19.37 3.35 -24.49
N HIS A 98 20.41 2.52 -24.66
CA HIS A 98 21.18 2.04 -23.51
C HIS A 98 22.03 3.14 -22.87
N GLN A 99 22.55 4.09 -23.65
CA GLN A 99 23.29 5.23 -23.11
C GLN A 99 22.38 6.09 -22.21
N GLY A 100 21.15 6.37 -22.65
CA GLY A 100 20.19 7.10 -21.82
C GLY A 100 19.88 6.39 -20.49
N ILE A 101 19.82 5.06 -20.48
CA ILE A 101 19.67 4.29 -19.24
C ILE A 101 20.91 4.37 -18.36
N LEU A 102 22.13 4.30 -18.93
CA LEU A 102 23.36 4.45 -18.17
C LEU A 102 23.43 5.81 -17.44
N ASP A 103 22.97 6.87 -18.10
CA ASP A 103 22.90 8.20 -17.50
C ASP A 103 21.91 8.23 -16.33
N LEU A 104 20.74 7.56 -16.47
CA LEU A 104 19.77 7.42 -15.39
C LEU A 104 20.26 6.57 -14.21
N MET A 105 21.19 5.63 -14.45
CA MET A 105 21.79 4.79 -13.39
C MET A 105 22.73 5.58 -12.48
N SER A 106 23.14 6.80 -12.84
CA SER A 106 23.93 7.68 -11.96
C SER A 106 23.20 8.01 -10.65
N ALA A 107 21.86 8.00 -10.66
CA ALA A 107 21.02 8.20 -9.49
C ALA A 107 20.79 6.93 -8.64
N GLY A 108 21.40 5.80 -9.04
CA GLY A 108 21.29 4.50 -8.40
C GLY A 108 20.73 3.43 -9.34
N ALA A 109 21.55 2.45 -9.68
CA ALA A 109 21.21 1.36 -10.60
C ALA A 109 20.09 0.46 -10.03
N LEU A 110 20.16 0.16 -8.74
CA LEU A 110 19.19 -0.67 -8.06
C LEU A 110 17.82 0.02 -7.97
N ARG A 111 17.82 1.31 -7.59
CA ARG A 111 16.61 2.14 -7.54
C ARG A 111 15.91 2.21 -8.89
N LEU A 112 16.68 2.36 -9.97
CA LEU A 112 16.14 2.37 -11.33
C LEU A 112 15.50 1.02 -11.69
N ALA A 113 16.17 -0.09 -11.39
CA ALA A 113 15.62 -1.43 -11.62
C ALA A 113 14.32 -1.67 -10.84
N VAL A 114 14.29 -1.31 -9.55
CA VAL A 114 13.07 -1.39 -8.72
C VAL A 114 11.94 -0.55 -9.30
N GLY A 115 12.21 0.70 -9.70
CA GLY A 115 11.21 1.56 -10.33
C GLY A 115 10.63 0.99 -11.63
N MET A 116 11.47 0.35 -12.46
CA MET A 116 11.02 -0.34 -13.67
C MET A 116 10.17 -1.58 -13.34
N LEU A 117 10.56 -2.37 -12.34
CA LEU A 117 9.76 -3.53 -11.91
C LEU A 117 8.40 -3.09 -11.35
N CYS A 118 8.36 -2.03 -10.53
CA CYS A 118 7.11 -1.41 -10.08
C CYS A 118 6.22 -1.00 -11.26
N SER A 119 6.80 -0.40 -12.29
CA SER A 119 6.05 -0.04 -13.51
C SER A 119 5.47 -1.26 -14.22
N VAL A 120 6.24 -2.34 -14.36
CA VAL A 120 5.75 -3.61 -14.94
C VAL A 120 4.61 -4.17 -14.11
N ILE A 121 4.77 -4.24 -12.78
CA ILE A 121 3.73 -4.73 -11.86
C ILE A 121 2.45 -3.92 -12.00
N ARG A 122 2.54 -2.58 -11.96
CA ARG A 122 1.41 -1.67 -12.12
C ARG A 122 0.67 -1.91 -13.43
N ILE A 123 1.39 -1.96 -14.57
CA ILE A 123 0.80 -2.21 -15.89
C ILE A 123 0.08 -3.57 -15.92
N CYS A 124 0.69 -4.60 -15.32
CA CYS A 124 0.09 -5.93 -15.24
C CYS A 124 -1.24 -5.91 -14.47
N LEU A 125 -1.28 -5.20 -13.35
CA LEU A 125 -2.46 -5.14 -12.49
C LEU A 125 -3.57 -4.24 -13.05
N GLU A 126 -3.21 -3.10 -13.64
CA GLU A 126 -4.18 -2.20 -14.27
C GLU A 126 -4.84 -2.87 -15.49
N ALA A 127 -4.07 -3.52 -16.35
CA ALA A 127 -4.62 -4.20 -17.53
C ALA A 127 -5.41 -5.47 -17.18
N ALA A 128 -5.20 -6.05 -15.99
CA ALA A 128 -5.98 -7.19 -15.51
C ALA A 128 -7.41 -6.81 -15.05
N GLU A 129 -7.74 -5.50 -15.00
CA GLU A 129 -9.08 -4.97 -14.68
C GLU A 129 -9.68 -5.62 -13.42
N GLN A 130 -8.89 -5.72 -12.35
CA GLN A 130 -9.28 -6.44 -11.15
C GLN A 130 -10.28 -5.66 -10.30
N GLY A 131 -11.57 -5.95 -10.50
CA GLY A 131 -12.63 -5.57 -9.55
C GLY A 131 -12.57 -6.38 -8.26
N SER A 132 -12.99 -5.77 -7.14
CA SER A 132 -12.89 -6.34 -5.78
C SER A 132 -13.56 -7.71 -5.60
N THR A 133 -14.63 -8.00 -6.35
CA THR A 133 -15.43 -9.22 -6.18
C THR A 133 -14.88 -10.45 -6.90
N LYS A 134 -13.92 -10.29 -7.83
CA LYS A 134 -13.31 -11.38 -8.61
C LYS A 134 -11.81 -11.14 -8.83
N ARG A 135 -11.10 -10.71 -7.78
CA ARG A 135 -9.67 -10.35 -7.86
C ARG A 135 -8.78 -11.55 -8.21
N PHE A 136 -8.98 -12.70 -7.58
CA PHE A 136 -8.22 -13.92 -7.81
C PHE A 136 -9.13 -14.99 -8.39
N SER A 137 -8.86 -15.43 -9.61
CA SER A 137 -9.60 -16.54 -10.23
C SER A 137 -8.67 -17.30 -11.15
N ARG A 138 -8.99 -18.57 -11.43
CA ARG A 138 -8.19 -19.42 -12.35
C ARG A 138 -7.99 -18.80 -13.74
N HIS A 139 -8.88 -17.89 -14.14
CA HIS A 139 -8.85 -17.22 -15.45
C HIS A 139 -8.36 -15.78 -15.39
N ARG A 140 -7.90 -15.30 -14.23
CA ARG A 140 -7.34 -13.96 -14.04
C ARG A 140 -5.91 -14.09 -13.52
N TRP A 141 -5.04 -13.19 -13.96
CA TRP A 141 -3.68 -13.09 -13.45
C TRP A 141 -3.56 -11.72 -12.76
N PRO A 142 -3.11 -11.64 -11.51
CA PRO A 142 -2.66 -12.75 -10.66
C PRO A 142 -3.76 -13.74 -10.26
N THR A 143 -3.38 -14.99 -9.99
CA THR A 143 -4.31 -16.10 -9.76
C THR A 143 -4.63 -16.32 -8.28
N ARG A 144 -3.72 -15.90 -7.40
CA ARG A 144 -3.81 -16.03 -5.94
C ARG A 144 -3.17 -14.83 -5.25
N VAL A 145 -3.47 -14.65 -3.97
CA VAL A 145 -2.87 -13.59 -3.12
C VAL A 145 -1.35 -13.69 -3.08
N ASP A 146 -0.79 -14.89 -2.96
CA ASP A 146 0.65 -15.12 -2.83
C ASP A 146 1.44 -14.66 -4.06
N ASP A 147 0.79 -14.53 -5.23
CA ASP A 147 1.41 -13.97 -6.43
C ASP A 147 1.73 -12.47 -6.23
N LEU A 148 0.97 -11.77 -5.38
CA LEU A 148 1.11 -10.35 -5.06
C LEU A 148 1.76 -10.06 -3.73
N LEU A 149 1.69 -11.00 -2.78
CA LEU A 149 2.25 -10.85 -1.45
C LEU A 149 3.29 -11.95 -1.15
N PRO A 150 4.39 -12.05 -1.93
CA PRO A 150 5.43 -13.03 -1.64
C PRO A 150 6.00 -12.82 -0.24
N GLY A 151 5.91 -13.85 0.62
CA GLY A 151 6.33 -13.73 2.02
C GLY A 151 5.30 -13.05 2.95
N GLY A 152 4.08 -12.79 2.46
CA GLY A 152 2.97 -12.25 3.25
C GLY A 152 2.79 -10.73 3.13
N GLY A 153 1.65 -10.25 3.63
CA GLY A 153 1.23 -8.85 3.52
C GLY A 153 2.20 -7.88 4.21
N GLU A 154 2.66 -8.22 5.41
CA GLU A 154 3.56 -7.36 6.17
C GLU A 154 4.92 -7.20 5.48
N ALA A 155 5.57 -8.30 5.08
CA ALA A 155 6.87 -8.26 4.41
C ALA A 155 6.81 -7.46 3.10
N THR A 156 5.75 -7.68 2.32
CA THR A 156 5.54 -6.98 1.04
C THR A 156 5.35 -5.49 1.25
N ILE A 157 4.46 -5.08 2.16
CA ILE A 157 4.19 -3.66 2.40
C ILE A 157 5.38 -2.96 3.04
N ARG A 158 6.05 -3.58 4.01
CA ARG A 158 7.26 -3.01 4.62
C ARG A 158 8.33 -2.73 3.56
N ALA A 159 8.58 -3.68 2.67
CA ALA A 159 9.53 -3.50 1.58
C ALA A 159 9.13 -2.36 0.64
N LEU A 160 7.87 -2.31 0.21
CA LEU A 160 7.40 -1.25 -0.68
C LEU A 160 7.43 0.13 0.01
N CYS A 161 7.16 0.19 1.31
CA CYS A 161 7.26 1.42 2.12
C CYS A 161 8.72 1.89 2.30
N ILE A 162 9.67 0.97 2.45
CA ILE A 162 11.11 1.32 2.42
C ILE A 162 11.47 1.92 1.06
N TRP A 163 11.02 1.32 -0.04
CA TRP A 163 11.28 1.87 -1.36
C TRP A 163 10.54 3.18 -1.62
N LEU A 164 9.38 3.39 -1.01
CA LEU A 164 8.59 4.62 -1.10
C LEU A 164 9.36 5.82 -0.53
N SER A 165 10.12 5.66 0.56
CA SER A 165 10.96 6.73 1.10
C SER A 165 12.27 6.91 0.31
N GLN A 166 12.85 5.82 -0.20
CA GLN A 166 14.13 5.87 -0.91
C GLN A 166 14.05 6.31 -2.38
N ILE A 167 12.93 6.01 -3.05
CA ILE A 167 12.76 6.24 -4.49
C ILE A 167 11.82 7.42 -4.70
N LYS A 168 12.39 8.55 -5.14
CA LYS A 168 11.65 9.76 -5.57
C LYS A 168 10.86 9.59 -6.87
N ALA A 169 10.58 8.36 -7.29
CA ALA A 169 9.96 8.04 -8.55
C ALA A 169 8.46 7.76 -8.32
N ALA A 170 7.59 8.42 -9.09
CA ALA A 170 6.14 8.28 -8.95
C ALA A 170 5.61 6.90 -9.37
N GLU A 171 6.46 5.93 -9.68
CA GLU A 171 6.06 4.57 -10.07
C GLU A 171 5.87 3.66 -8.85
N VAL A 172 6.55 3.94 -7.73
CA VAL A 172 6.41 3.14 -6.49
C VAL A 172 5.04 3.41 -5.84
N ILE A 173 4.62 4.69 -5.74
CA ILE A 173 3.35 5.06 -5.08
C ILE A 173 2.13 4.39 -5.73
N PRO A 174 1.94 4.45 -7.07
CA PRO A 174 0.83 3.78 -7.74
C PRO A 174 0.94 2.26 -7.64
N THR A 175 2.15 1.69 -7.57
CA THR A 175 2.33 0.25 -7.36
C THR A 175 1.83 -0.16 -5.97
N VAL A 176 2.25 0.57 -4.92
CA VAL A 176 1.71 0.41 -3.55
C VAL A 176 0.20 0.52 -3.56
N ARG A 177 -0.34 1.56 -4.21
CA ARG A 177 -1.78 1.83 -4.29
C ARG A 177 -2.55 0.71 -4.99
N VAL A 178 -2.07 0.22 -6.13
CA VAL A 178 -2.75 -0.84 -6.88
C VAL A 178 -2.69 -2.17 -6.12
N ILE A 179 -1.54 -2.52 -5.54
CA ILE A 179 -1.42 -3.72 -4.69
C ILE A 179 -2.33 -3.59 -3.47
N TYR A 180 -2.35 -2.43 -2.81
CA TYR A 180 -3.25 -2.15 -1.70
C TYR A 180 -4.71 -2.35 -2.12
N ASN A 181 -5.16 -1.76 -3.21
CA ASN A 181 -6.56 -1.87 -3.65
C ASN A 181 -6.95 -3.32 -4.00
N VAL A 182 -6.05 -4.07 -4.65
CA VAL A 182 -6.28 -5.49 -4.97
C VAL A 182 -6.30 -6.37 -3.71
N CYS A 183 -5.36 -6.14 -2.79
CA CYS A 183 -5.15 -6.96 -1.58
C CYS A 183 -5.63 -6.26 -0.30
N HIS A 184 -6.60 -5.35 -0.36
CA HIS A 184 -6.91 -4.47 0.77
C HIS A 184 -7.31 -5.23 2.03
N ALA A 185 -8.07 -6.33 1.88
CA ALA A 185 -8.51 -7.15 3.00
C ALA A 185 -7.32 -7.80 3.74
N GLU A 186 -6.35 -8.31 2.99
CA GLU A 186 -5.13 -8.94 3.52
C GLU A 186 -4.15 -7.93 4.09
N LEU A 187 -4.15 -6.70 3.56
CA LEU A 187 -3.21 -5.63 3.94
C LEU A 187 -3.75 -4.69 5.03
N LEU A 188 -5.04 -4.79 5.35
CA LEU A 188 -5.68 -3.95 6.36
C LEU A 188 -5.00 -4.04 7.75
N PRO A 189 -4.54 -5.22 8.21
CA PRO A 189 -3.77 -5.32 9.46
C PRO A 189 -2.42 -4.57 9.41
N CYS A 190 -1.86 -4.35 8.22
CA CYS A 190 -0.56 -3.73 7.99
C CYS A 190 -0.66 -2.21 7.69
N ILE A 191 -1.86 -1.62 7.78
CA ILE A 191 -2.12 -0.24 7.32
C ILE A 191 -1.28 0.82 8.04
N VAL A 192 -0.90 0.57 9.29
CA VAL A 192 -0.05 1.47 10.08
C VAL A 192 1.32 1.63 9.42
N ILE A 193 1.87 0.57 8.81
CA ILE A 193 3.17 0.62 8.12
C ILE A 193 3.09 1.55 6.90
N ILE A 194 1.97 1.48 6.16
CA ILE A 194 1.75 2.35 5.00
C ILE A 194 1.61 3.80 5.45
N LEU A 195 0.78 4.05 6.45
CA LEU A 195 0.53 5.38 7.00
C LEU A 195 1.78 6.01 7.62
N ASP A 196 2.67 5.22 8.22
CA ASP A 196 3.92 5.71 8.82
C ASP A 196 4.95 6.14 7.77
N ALA A 197 4.95 5.52 6.59
CA ALA A 197 5.88 5.83 5.51
C ALA A 197 5.48 7.04 4.66
N ILE A 198 4.18 7.39 4.60
CA ILE A 198 3.66 8.48 3.76
C ILE A 198 4.18 9.89 4.15
N PRO A 199 4.27 10.28 5.45
CA PRO A 199 4.74 11.59 5.87
C PRO A 199 6.08 12.00 5.25
N GLU A 200 7.08 11.12 5.28
CA GLU A 200 8.41 11.42 4.76
C GLU A 200 8.37 11.71 3.24
N SER A 201 7.62 10.92 2.48
CA SER A 201 7.46 11.13 1.05
C SER A 201 6.66 12.39 0.71
N LEU A 202 5.66 12.74 1.53
CA LEU A 202 4.92 14.00 1.41
C LEU A 202 5.85 15.19 1.67
N ASP A 203 6.54 15.20 2.81
CA ASP A 203 7.44 16.28 3.21
C ASP A 203 8.54 16.48 2.15
N SER A 204 9.15 15.40 1.65
CA SER A 204 10.16 15.48 0.59
C SER A 204 9.58 16.08 -0.71
N ALA A 205 8.36 15.74 -1.12
CA ALA A 205 7.75 16.32 -2.31
C ALA A 205 7.40 17.79 -2.12
N THR A 206 6.94 18.16 -0.92
CA THR A 206 6.61 19.53 -0.55
C THR A 206 7.82 20.45 -0.53
N VAL A 207 8.93 20.00 0.07
CA VAL A 207 10.20 20.75 0.09
C VAL A 207 10.70 20.97 -1.34
N GLU A 208 10.75 19.93 -2.17
CA GLU A 208 11.15 20.05 -3.57
C GLU A 208 10.28 21.04 -4.35
N LEU A 209 8.96 21.02 -4.17
CA LEU A 209 8.06 21.99 -4.81
C LEU A 209 8.30 23.42 -4.33
N THR A 210 8.56 23.59 -3.03
CA THR A 210 8.82 24.90 -2.44
C THR A 210 10.10 25.52 -3.00
N GLU A 211 11.14 24.70 -3.19
CA GLU A 211 12.44 25.12 -3.73
C GLU A 211 12.41 25.33 -5.26
N MET A 212 11.47 24.72 -5.98
CA MET A 212 11.34 24.88 -7.43
C MET A 212 10.88 26.28 -7.84
N SER A 213 11.44 26.79 -8.94
CA SER A 213 10.99 28.05 -9.54
C SER A 213 9.59 27.91 -10.15
N PRO A 214 8.83 29.01 -10.32
CA PRO A 214 7.49 28.95 -10.91
C PRO A 214 7.44 28.33 -12.32
N SER A 215 8.48 28.54 -13.13
CA SER A 215 8.57 27.96 -14.48
C SER A 215 8.80 26.45 -14.45
N GLN A 216 9.58 25.95 -13.48
CA GLN A 216 9.79 24.52 -13.28
C GLN A 216 8.50 23.84 -12.81
N ARG A 217 7.75 24.47 -11.90
CA ARG A 217 6.47 23.95 -11.41
C ARG A 217 5.42 23.83 -12.51
N ALA A 218 5.42 24.74 -13.48
CA ALA A 218 4.49 24.72 -14.61
C ALA A 218 4.82 23.60 -15.62
N ALA A 219 6.11 23.26 -15.78
CA ALA A 219 6.58 22.25 -16.72
C ALA A 219 6.50 20.83 -16.13
N VAL A 220 5.28 20.37 -15.77
CA VAL A 220 5.01 19.06 -15.16
C VAL A 220 5.28 17.91 -16.16
N SER A 221 6.56 17.64 -16.38
CA SER A 221 7.06 16.61 -17.28
C SER A 221 7.83 15.55 -16.49
N GLY A 222 7.73 14.30 -16.96
CA GLY A 222 8.37 13.16 -16.32
C GLY A 222 7.65 12.63 -15.07
N THR A 223 7.99 11.40 -14.70
CA THR A 223 7.41 10.68 -13.56
C THR A 223 8.05 11.07 -12.22
N ARG A 224 9.19 11.75 -12.22
CA ARG A 224 9.88 12.20 -11.00
C ARG A 224 9.40 13.55 -10.48
N HIS A 225 8.54 14.25 -11.23
CA HIS A 225 8.05 15.58 -10.87
C HIS A 225 7.29 15.53 -9.52
N PRO A 226 7.65 16.37 -8.53
CA PRO A 226 7.11 16.25 -7.17
C PRO A 226 5.60 16.48 -7.11
N THR A 227 5.00 17.32 -7.97
CA THR A 227 3.53 17.42 -8.11
C THR A 227 2.87 16.07 -8.42
N ARG A 228 3.45 15.27 -9.33
CA ARG A 228 2.87 13.95 -9.67
C ARG A 228 2.97 12.99 -8.49
N ARG A 229 4.08 13.05 -7.73
CA ARG A 229 4.23 12.25 -6.50
C ARG A 229 3.20 12.64 -5.46
N LEU A 230 3.02 13.94 -5.22
CA LEU A 230 2.06 14.48 -4.27
C LEU A 230 0.63 14.06 -4.64
N ASN A 231 0.26 14.16 -5.92
CA ASN A 231 -1.04 13.69 -6.42
C ASN A 231 -1.22 12.17 -6.22
N ALA A 232 -0.19 11.38 -6.47
CA ALA A 232 -0.24 9.93 -6.26
C ALA A 232 -0.37 9.57 -4.77
N LEU A 233 0.34 10.28 -3.87
CA LEU A 233 0.26 10.10 -2.42
C LEU A 233 -1.12 10.47 -1.88
N ALA A 234 -1.70 11.59 -2.34
CA ALA A 234 -3.06 11.97 -1.99
C ALA A 234 -4.08 10.91 -2.44
N GLY A 235 -3.91 10.38 -3.66
CA GLY A 235 -4.74 9.28 -4.16
C GLY A 235 -4.62 8.00 -3.33
N LEU A 236 -3.41 7.64 -2.90
CA LEU A 236 -3.18 6.50 -1.99
C LEU A 236 -3.86 6.72 -0.63
N LEU A 237 -3.64 7.88 -0.01
CA LEU A 237 -4.28 8.24 1.27
C LEU A 237 -5.80 8.16 1.16
N ARG A 238 -6.39 8.72 0.10
CA ARG A 238 -7.83 8.68 -0.13
C ARG A 238 -8.36 7.24 -0.14
N ASP A 239 -7.71 6.34 -0.88
CA ASP A 239 -8.15 4.95 -1.00
C ASP A 239 -7.99 4.20 0.35
N ILE A 240 -6.94 4.51 1.12
CA ILE A 240 -6.75 4.00 2.49
C ILE A 240 -7.87 4.46 3.40
N PHE A 241 -8.15 5.76 3.46
CA PHE A 241 -9.18 6.31 4.35
C PHE A 241 -10.58 5.85 3.96
N TYR A 242 -10.86 5.66 2.68
CA TYR A 242 -12.12 5.06 2.22
C TYR A 242 -12.28 3.61 2.71
N SER A 243 -11.21 2.82 2.67
CA SER A 243 -11.20 1.43 3.15
C SER A 243 -11.34 1.35 4.67
N LEU A 244 -10.62 2.22 5.38
CA LEU A 244 -10.69 2.36 6.84
C LEU A 244 -12.08 2.76 7.32
N ALA A 245 -12.76 3.63 6.57
CA ALA A 245 -14.10 4.06 6.91
C ALA A 245 -15.15 2.93 6.87
N SER A 246 -14.85 1.83 6.16
CA SER A 246 -15.65 0.61 6.16
C SER A 246 -15.29 -0.36 7.32
N SER A 247 -14.23 -0.07 8.08
CA SER A 247 -13.63 -0.96 9.10
C SER A 247 -13.31 -0.20 10.41
N PRO A 248 -14.33 0.22 11.18
CA PRO A 248 -14.16 1.11 12.34
C PRO A 248 -13.28 0.53 13.46
N GLU A 249 -13.30 -0.80 13.65
CA GLU A 249 -12.45 -1.46 14.66
C GLU A 249 -10.95 -1.27 14.39
N ILE A 250 -10.58 -1.30 13.12
CA ILE A 250 -9.20 -1.15 12.69
C ILE A 250 -8.80 0.32 12.79
N VAL A 251 -9.68 1.24 12.42
CA VAL A 251 -9.47 2.69 12.64
C VAL A 251 -9.12 2.97 14.09
N PHE A 252 -9.88 2.42 15.03
CA PHE A 252 -9.62 2.62 16.46
C PHE A 252 -8.25 2.05 16.87
N LYS A 253 -7.95 0.80 16.49
CA LYS A 253 -6.66 0.17 16.82
C LYS A 253 -5.45 0.84 16.16
N THR A 254 -5.64 1.54 15.06
CA THR A 254 -4.53 2.08 14.25
C THR A 254 -4.34 3.58 14.45
N LEU A 255 -5.39 4.39 14.32
CA LEU A 255 -5.28 5.85 14.42
C LEU A 255 -5.45 6.33 15.85
N TYR A 256 -6.50 5.88 16.54
CA TYR A 256 -6.78 6.33 17.91
C TYR A 256 -5.69 5.89 18.89
N ALA A 257 -5.15 4.68 18.72
CA ALA A 257 -4.07 4.16 19.53
C ALA A 257 -2.68 4.78 19.23
N ASN A 258 -2.53 5.54 18.13
CA ASN A 258 -1.23 6.11 17.72
C ASN A 258 -1.26 7.64 17.49
N PRO A 259 -1.48 8.47 18.53
CA PRO A 259 -1.46 9.94 18.41
C PRO A 259 -0.20 10.53 17.72
N PRO A 260 1.02 9.99 17.92
CA PRO A 260 2.20 10.49 17.22
C PRO A 260 2.15 10.30 15.70
N LEU A 261 1.53 9.22 15.22
CA LEU A 261 1.35 8.97 13.80
C LEU A 261 0.36 9.98 13.21
N VAL A 262 -0.80 10.16 13.87
CA VAL A 262 -1.82 11.15 13.49
C VAL A 262 -1.19 12.55 13.41
N ALA A 263 -0.45 12.97 14.44
CA ALA A 263 0.18 14.29 14.48
C ALA A 263 1.21 14.50 13.35
N ARG A 264 1.98 13.46 12.99
CA ARG A 264 2.90 13.52 11.84
C ARG A 264 2.15 13.64 10.52
N LEU A 265 1.16 12.78 10.30
CA LEU A 265 0.33 12.82 9.09
C LEU A 265 -0.34 14.17 8.89
N VAL A 266 -1.01 14.71 9.93
CA VAL A 266 -1.66 16.02 9.84
C VAL A 266 -0.65 17.10 9.45
N ARG A 267 0.51 17.15 10.12
CA ARG A 267 1.54 18.15 9.82
C ARG A 267 2.02 18.07 8.36
N SER A 268 2.34 16.87 7.89
CA SER A 268 2.83 16.67 6.51
C SER A 268 1.75 16.99 5.48
N ILE A 269 0.49 16.63 5.76
CA ILE A 269 -0.65 16.98 4.90
C ILE A 269 -0.85 18.51 4.86
N SER A 270 -0.85 19.18 6.01
CA SER A 270 -1.00 20.64 6.09
C SER A 270 0.08 21.36 5.28
N SER A 271 1.34 20.92 5.40
CA SER A 271 2.44 21.51 4.62
C SER A 271 2.28 21.25 3.11
N ALA A 272 1.78 20.08 2.72
CA ALA A 272 1.58 19.73 1.32
C ALA A 272 0.40 20.50 0.67
N VAL A 273 -0.63 20.84 1.44
CA VAL A 273 -1.82 21.59 0.97
C VAL A 273 -1.44 22.93 0.35
N ASP A 274 -0.43 23.62 0.90
CA ASP A 274 0.00 24.95 0.47
C ASP A 274 0.69 24.97 -0.90
N VAL A 275 1.26 23.84 -1.33
CA VAL A 275 2.01 23.72 -2.59
C VAL A 275 1.33 22.82 -3.63
N ALA A 276 0.23 22.15 -3.24
CA ALA A 276 -0.49 21.23 -4.09
C ALA A 276 -1.33 21.93 -5.16
N THR A 277 -1.65 21.21 -6.24
CA THR A 277 -2.67 21.66 -7.20
C THR A 277 -4.05 21.74 -6.53
N PRO A 278 -4.98 22.58 -7.01
CA PRO A 278 -6.28 22.78 -6.36
C PRO A 278 -7.05 21.48 -6.04
N ASP A 279 -7.11 20.55 -7.00
CA ASP A 279 -7.79 19.26 -6.81
C ASP A 279 -7.15 18.41 -5.70
N THR A 280 -5.81 18.40 -5.67
CA THR A 280 -5.04 17.64 -4.70
C THR A 280 -5.08 18.28 -3.32
N SER A 281 -5.02 19.61 -3.26
CA SER A 281 -5.19 20.39 -2.04
C SER A 281 -6.56 20.14 -1.40
N SER A 282 -7.62 20.12 -2.22
CA SER A 282 -8.99 19.78 -1.78
C SER A 282 -9.06 18.36 -1.20
N MET A 283 -8.44 17.40 -1.89
CA MET A 283 -8.38 16.00 -1.44
C MET A 283 -7.61 15.85 -0.12
N LEU A 284 -6.45 16.51 -0.01
CA LEU A 284 -5.61 16.48 1.17
C LEU A 284 -6.29 17.15 2.38
N THR A 285 -6.98 18.28 2.17
CA THR A 285 -7.75 18.95 3.21
C THR A 285 -8.87 18.06 3.73
N PHE A 286 -9.57 17.36 2.84
CA PHE A 286 -10.59 16.38 3.22
C PHE A 286 -9.99 15.21 4.01
N ILE A 287 -8.82 14.71 3.63
CA ILE A 287 -8.14 13.65 4.38
C ILE A 287 -7.70 14.16 5.77
N ALA A 288 -7.14 15.37 5.86
CA ALA A 288 -6.73 15.96 7.13
C ALA A 288 -7.90 16.04 8.12
N SER A 289 -9.07 16.48 7.68
CA SER A 289 -10.24 16.57 8.56
C SER A 289 -10.71 15.20 9.07
N ILE A 290 -10.63 14.15 8.22
CA ILE A 290 -10.89 12.78 8.63
C ILE A 290 -9.86 12.35 9.69
N VAL A 291 -8.57 12.57 9.43
CA VAL A 291 -7.47 12.19 10.34
C VAL A 291 -7.63 12.85 11.70
N GLU A 292 -7.94 14.15 11.74
CA GLU A 292 -8.15 14.89 12.99
C GLU A 292 -9.35 14.35 13.77
N THR A 293 -10.48 14.13 13.08
CA THR A 293 -11.71 13.58 13.67
C THR A 293 -11.46 12.20 14.26
N LEU A 294 -10.80 11.31 13.51
CA LEU A 294 -10.50 9.94 13.95
C LEU A 294 -9.42 9.90 15.03
N GLY A 295 -8.51 10.88 15.04
CA GLY A 295 -7.45 11.03 16.05
C GLY A 295 -7.93 11.61 17.38
N GLY A 296 -9.24 11.87 17.54
CA GLY A 296 -9.80 12.45 18.76
C GLY A 296 -9.35 13.88 19.04
N ARG A 297 -8.69 14.54 18.08
CA ARG A 297 -8.41 15.97 18.17
C ARG A 297 -9.68 16.69 17.73
N ALA A 298 -10.29 17.42 18.66
CA ALA A 298 -11.28 18.41 18.27
C ALA A 298 -10.63 19.32 17.22
N PRO A 299 -11.24 19.50 16.02
CA PRO A 299 -10.64 20.30 14.96
C PRO A 299 -10.32 21.69 15.54
N PRO A 300 -9.09 22.20 15.38
CA PRO A 300 -8.68 23.47 15.95
C PRO A 300 -9.41 24.59 15.22
N SER A 301 -10.59 24.96 15.72
CA SER A 301 -11.33 26.17 15.36
C SER A 301 -11.07 26.64 13.92
N ILE A 302 -11.31 25.77 12.94
CA ILE A 302 -11.55 26.22 11.57
C ILE A 302 -12.79 27.09 11.74
N GLN A 303 -12.63 28.41 11.60
CA GLN A 303 -13.70 29.35 11.86
C GLN A 303 -14.98 28.81 11.22
N PRO A 304 -16.01 28.52 12.02
CA PRO A 304 -17.25 28.01 11.49
C PRO A 304 -17.77 28.95 10.41
N ALA A 305 -17.45 30.25 10.39
CA ALA A 305 -17.88 31.17 9.34
C ALA A 305 -17.42 30.83 7.89
N ALA A 306 -16.27 30.18 7.64
CA ALA A 306 -15.83 29.89 6.26
C ALA A 306 -16.39 28.55 5.72
N ILE A 307 -16.55 27.55 6.60
CA ILE A 307 -17.24 26.30 6.29
C ILE A 307 -18.77 26.47 6.44
N LEU A 308 -19.28 27.35 7.30
CA LEU A 308 -20.70 27.73 7.42
C LEU A 308 -21.09 28.89 6.48
N GLN A 309 -20.21 29.57 5.77
CA GLN A 309 -20.65 30.34 4.59
C GLN A 309 -20.78 29.43 3.35
N SER A 310 -20.15 28.25 3.37
CA SER A 310 -20.38 27.18 2.39
C SER A 310 -21.34 26.07 2.86
N MET A 311 -21.70 25.99 4.14
CA MET A 311 -22.58 24.99 4.76
C MET A 311 -23.62 25.55 5.76
N GLY A 312 -23.71 26.87 5.93
CA GLY A 312 -24.54 27.48 6.98
C GLY A 312 -25.97 27.69 6.55
N GLN A 313 -26.76 26.63 6.72
CA GLN A 313 -28.21 26.69 6.94
C GLN A 313 -28.78 25.32 7.35
N TRP A 314 -28.12 24.61 8.26
CA TRP A 314 -28.46 23.21 8.51
C TRP A 314 -28.70 22.96 10.01
N SER A 315 -29.94 23.28 10.42
CA SER A 315 -30.58 22.91 11.69
C SER A 315 -30.95 21.41 11.68
N PRO A 316 -31.23 20.74 12.82
CA PRO A 316 -31.47 19.29 12.90
C PRO A 316 -32.59 18.71 12.01
N SER A 317 -33.45 19.54 11.42
CA SER A 317 -34.36 19.15 10.32
C SER A 317 -33.65 18.92 8.96
N ALA A 318 -32.36 19.21 8.87
CA ALA A 318 -31.57 19.29 7.65
C ALA A 318 -31.06 17.95 7.12
N PHE A 319 -31.05 16.87 7.92
CA PHE A 319 -30.70 15.55 7.38
C PHE A 319 -31.74 15.07 6.35
N GLY A 320 -33.02 15.39 6.56
CA GLY A 320 -34.10 15.11 5.59
C GLY A 320 -34.11 16.04 4.37
N SER A 321 -33.40 17.16 4.42
CA SER A 321 -33.19 18.10 3.31
C SER A 321 -31.96 17.70 2.48
N LEU A 322 -30.86 17.27 3.13
CA LEU A 322 -29.66 16.72 2.49
C LEU A 322 -29.97 15.57 1.57
N HIS A 323 -30.75 14.61 2.07
CA HIS A 323 -31.13 13.42 1.35
C HIS A 323 -31.98 13.78 0.12
N ARG A 324 -32.90 14.76 0.22
CA ARG A 324 -33.72 15.24 -0.90
C ARG A 324 -32.93 16.10 -1.89
N HIS A 325 -32.02 16.95 -1.44
CA HIS A 325 -31.22 17.82 -2.30
C HIS A 325 -30.13 17.04 -3.06
N LEU A 326 -29.51 16.03 -2.42
CA LEU A 326 -28.62 15.08 -3.09
C LEU A 326 -29.38 14.22 -4.09
N SER A 327 -30.56 13.70 -3.73
CA SER A 327 -31.42 12.93 -4.66
C SER A 327 -31.91 13.77 -5.85
N ALA A 328 -32.20 15.06 -5.65
CA ALA A 328 -32.60 15.97 -6.72
C ALA A 328 -31.43 16.33 -7.65
N ARG A 329 -30.24 16.63 -7.13
CA ARG A 329 -29.05 16.88 -7.96
C ARG A 329 -28.53 15.64 -8.69
N LEU A 330 -28.77 14.44 -8.17
CA LEU A 330 -28.48 13.17 -8.85
C LEU A 330 -29.47 12.85 -9.97
N HIS A 331 -30.68 13.41 -9.91
CA HIS A 331 -31.63 13.38 -11.03
C HIS A 331 -31.31 14.44 -12.10
N ASP A 332 -30.80 15.62 -11.71
CA ASP A 332 -30.40 16.69 -12.64
C ASP A 332 -29.03 16.47 -13.30
N HIS A 333 -28.15 15.67 -12.71
CA HIS A 333 -26.90 15.21 -13.32
C HIS A 333 -27.05 13.77 -13.73
N GLY A 334 -27.77 13.60 -14.85
CA GLY A 334 -28.03 12.31 -15.49
C GLY A 334 -26.85 11.36 -15.39
N ALA A 335 -27.12 10.19 -14.80
CA ALA A 335 -26.33 8.97 -14.80
C ALA A 335 -24.81 9.18 -14.87
N HIS A 336 -24.08 9.09 -13.75
CA HIS A 336 -22.76 8.42 -13.58
C HIS A 336 -22.14 8.74 -12.18
N GLY A 337 -22.90 8.58 -11.09
CA GLY A 337 -22.54 9.06 -9.75
C GLY A 337 -22.49 8.02 -8.62
N GLY A 338 -21.93 6.82 -8.85
CA GLY A 338 -21.90 5.76 -7.83
C GLY A 338 -21.00 6.04 -6.61
N ASN A 339 -19.90 6.79 -6.77
CA ASN A 339 -18.87 6.91 -5.74
C ASN A 339 -19.12 7.99 -4.68
N ILE A 340 -19.87 9.05 -5.00
CA ILE A 340 -20.16 10.15 -4.06
C ILE A 340 -21.23 9.73 -3.04
N HIS A 341 -22.22 8.96 -3.50
CA HIS A 341 -23.25 8.39 -2.63
C HIS A 341 -22.65 7.46 -1.56
N ALA A 342 -21.66 6.66 -1.96
CA ALA A 342 -20.99 5.76 -1.05
C ALA A 342 -20.17 6.50 0.01
N ALA A 343 -19.52 7.62 -0.34
CA ALA A 343 -18.76 8.44 0.60
C ALA A 343 -19.66 9.15 1.64
N VAL A 344 -20.77 9.76 1.20
CA VAL A 344 -21.75 10.40 2.10
C VAL A 344 -22.37 9.37 3.05
N HIS A 345 -22.76 8.21 2.52
CA HIS A 345 -23.30 7.12 3.32
C HIS A 345 -22.28 6.58 4.33
N THR A 346 -21.01 6.52 3.95
CA THR A 346 -19.92 6.08 4.83
C THR A 346 -19.67 7.07 5.96
N MET A 347 -19.70 8.39 5.69
CA MET A 347 -19.61 9.41 6.74
C MET A 347 -20.80 9.35 7.71
N SER A 348 -22.02 9.19 7.21
CA SER A 348 -23.20 9.02 8.08
C SER A 348 -23.10 7.77 8.94
N ARG A 349 -22.58 6.66 8.41
CA ARG A 349 -22.34 5.44 9.21
C ARG A 349 -21.25 5.63 10.26
N LEU A 350 -20.14 6.28 9.92
CA LEU A 350 -19.07 6.59 10.89
C LEU A 350 -19.58 7.52 11.99
N GLN A 351 -20.38 8.52 11.66
CA GLN A 351 -20.93 9.45 12.64
C GLN A 351 -21.94 8.77 13.57
N LEU A 352 -22.80 7.90 13.05
CA LEU A 352 -23.71 7.09 13.87
C LEU A 352 -22.96 6.12 14.80
N LEU A 353 -21.86 5.52 14.33
CA LEU A 353 -21.00 4.67 15.15
C LEU A 353 -20.30 5.47 16.25
N LEU A 354 -19.79 6.65 15.92
CA LEU A 354 -19.16 7.54 16.91
C LEU A 354 -20.16 8.07 17.94
N GLN A 355 -21.39 8.36 17.52
CA GLN A 355 -22.49 8.72 18.43
C GLN A 355 -22.87 7.55 19.35
N GLY A 356 -23.01 6.33 18.82
CA GLY A 356 -23.31 5.15 19.63
C GLY A 356 -22.19 4.78 20.62
N VAL A 357 -20.92 4.97 20.25
CA VAL A 357 -19.78 4.77 21.16
C VAL A 357 -19.72 5.86 22.23
N SER A 358 -20.06 7.11 21.88
CA SER A 358 -20.18 8.21 22.84
C SER A 358 -21.32 7.98 23.83
N GLU A 359 -22.48 7.51 23.37
CA GLU A 359 -23.63 7.16 24.22
C GLU A 359 -23.33 5.97 25.14
N ALA A 360 -22.70 4.90 24.63
CA ALA A 360 -22.27 3.77 25.45
C ALA A 360 -21.20 4.16 26.48
N SER A 361 -20.28 5.05 26.12
CA SER A 361 -19.27 5.59 27.05
C SER A 361 -19.88 6.52 28.11
N LEU A 362 -20.97 7.22 27.77
CA LEU A 362 -21.76 8.02 28.69
C LEU A 362 -22.65 7.16 29.59
N GLU A 363 -23.22 6.05 29.10
CA GLU A 363 -23.96 5.08 29.91
C GLU A 363 -23.06 4.34 30.92
N VAL A 364 -21.86 3.94 30.52
CA VAL A 364 -20.86 3.34 31.44
C VAL A 364 -20.40 4.35 32.50
N ARG A 365 -20.39 5.66 32.19
CA ARG A 365 -20.14 6.73 33.18
C ARG A 365 -21.37 7.06 34.04
N ALA A 366 -22.59 6.96 33.49
CA ALA A 366 -23.83 7.25 34.19
C ALA A 366 -24.26 6.11 35.14
N GLN A 367 -23.90 4.87 34.82
CA GLN A 367 -24.11 3.70 35.69
C GLN A 367 -23.04 3.58 36.79
N GLY A 368 -22.52 4.70 37.30
CA GLY A 368 -21.58 4.77 38.41
C GLY A 368 -22.08 4.12 39.70
N ARG A 369 -22.08 2.78 39.74
CA ARG A 369 -21.97 1.96 40.94
C ARG A 369 -20.60 1.29 40.89
N LEU A 370 -19.64 1.92 41.55
CA LEU A 370 -18.50 1.22 42.10
C LEU A 370 -19.04 0.16 43.07
N PRO A 371 -18.65 -1.13 42.96
CA PRO A 371 -18.82 -2.06 44.07
C PRO A 371 -17.86 -1.63 45.18
N ASP A 372 -18.39 -1.51 46.40
CA ASP A 372 -17.65 -1.15 47.60
C ASP A 372 -16.37 -1.98 47.73
N SER A 373 -15.23 -1.28 47.69
CA SER A 373 -13.92 -1.82 48.02
C SER A 373 -13.80 -2.03 49.54
N ALA A 374 -14.49 -3.06 50.02
CA ALA A 374 -14.31 -3.66 51.34
C ALA A 374 -14.40 -5.19 51.25
N GLN A 375 -13.75 -5.82 50.27
CA GLN A 375 -13.50 -7.26 50.29
C GLN A 375 -12.40 -7.65 49.30
N ALA A 376 -11.15 -7.36 49.66
CA ALA A 376 -10.00 -8.03 49.08
C ALA A 376 -8.85 -7.96 50.08
N ILE A 377 -8.71 -9.02 50.91
CA ILE A 377 -7.43 -9.61 51.36
C ILE A 377 -7.77 -10.86 52.21
N ARG A 378 -7.20 -11.99 51.78
CA ARG A 378 -7.00 -13.28 52.49
C ARG A 378 -8.20 -14.22 52.70
N CYS A 379 -8.36 -15.13 51.73
CA CYS A 379 -8.44 -16.55 52.04
C CYS A 379 -7.73 -17.37 50.95
N ARG A 380 -6.47 -17.70 51.21
CA ARG A 380 -5.74 -18.79 50.54
C ARG A 380 -5.54 -19.87 51.61
N LYS A 381 -5.92 -21.10 51.27
CA LYS A 381 -5.61 -22.38 51.94
C LYS A 381 -6.50 -22.81 53.13
N HIS A 382 -7.44 -23.71 52.85
CA HIS A 382 -7.45 -25.10 53.36
C HIS A 382 -8.43 -25.91 52.49
N CYS A 383 -8.02 -27.08 51.95
CA CYS A 383 -8.44 -28.43 52.40
C CYS A 383 -9.97 -28.59 52.51
N ALA A 384 -10.64 -29.67 52.12
CA ALA A 384 -10.40 -30.94 51.42
C ALA A 384 -11.79 -31.64 51.47
N ILE A 385 -11.92 -32.84 50.89
CA ILE A 385 -13.04 -33.82 51.05
C ILE A 385 -14.28 -33.47 50.17
N HIS A 386 -14.77 -34.26 49.20
CA HIS A 386 -14.83 -35.72 48.91
C HIS A 386 -14.42 -36.01 47.43
N ALA A 387 -13.52 -36.97 47.13
CA ALA A 387 -13.76 -38.40 46.82
C ALA A 387 -14.70 -38.63 45.61
N GLY A 388 -14.40 -39.38 44.53
CA GLY A 388 -13.29 -40.22 44.03
C GLY A 388 -13.64 -40.55 42.54
N VAL A 389 -12.96 -41.35 41.72
CA VAL A 389 -12.05 -42.49 41.87
C VAL A 389 -11.36 -42.74 40.49
N ALA A 390 -10.07 -43.08 40.56
CA ALA A 390 -9.22 -43.88 39.64
C ALA A 390 -9.03 -43.44 38.15
N GLY A 391 -7.81 -43.44 37.61
CA GLY A 391 -6.53 -43.89 38.16
C GLY A 391 -5.44 -43.96 37.08
N ALA A 392 -4.20 -43.78 37.54
CA ALA A 392 -2.91 -44.28 37.02
C ALA A 392 -2.54 -44.01 35.55
N GLY A 393 -1.33 -43.59 35.20
CA GLY A 393 -0.10 -43.47 35.96
C GLY A 393 1.01 -42.99 35.03
N LEU A 394 1.96 -42.27 35.62
CA LEU A 394 3.21 -41.83 35.00
C LEU A 394 4.05 -43.02 34.51
N HIS A 395 4.71 -42.85 33.37
CA HIS A 395 6.05 -43.40 33.16
C HIS A 395 6.88 -42.42 32.32
N CYS A 396 7.90 -41.83 32.96
CA CYS A 396 9.10 -41.41 32.26
C CYS A 396 9.92 -42.66 31.96
N CYS A 397 10.39 -42.81 30.72
CA CYS A 397 11.57 -43.60 30.39
C CYS A 397 12.33 -42.97 29.22
N VAL A 398 13.64 -43.01 29.39
CA VAL A 398 14.72 -42.62 28.49
C VAL A 398 14.92 -43.72 27.43
N SER A 399 15.62 -43.37 26.35
CA SER A 399 16.45 -44.23 25.47
C SER A 399 15.94 -44.62 24.07
N SER A 400 16.64 -44.06 23.08
CA SER A 400 17.44 -44.75 22.06
C SER A 400 16.80 -45.42 20.83
N ASP A 401 17.26 -44.91 19.67
CA ASP A 401 17.78 -45.63 18.50
C ASP A 401 16.92 -46.46 17.53
N SER A 402 17.49 -46.57 16.31
CA SER A 402 17.14 -47.33 15.10
C SER A 402 16.11 -46.67 14.17
N SER A 403 16.48 -46.17 12.98
CA SER A 403 17.02 -46.84 11.77
C SER A 403 16.05 -47.83 11.13
N GLU A 404 15.51 -47.49 9.95
CA GLU A 404 15.29 -48.36 8.75
C GLU A 404 14.28 -47.69 7.81
N ARG A 405 14.71 -47.15 6.66
CA ARG A 405 14.74 -47.83 5.35
C ARG A 405 13.40 -48.44 4.91
N ARG A 406 12.79 -47.83 3.89
CA ARG A 406 12.03 -48.39 2.73
C ARG A 406 11.63 -47.16 1.89
N GLY A 407 12.08 -46.94 0.65
CA GLY A 407 12.12 -47.83 -0.52
C GLY A 407 11.10 -47.27 -1.55
N PRO A 408 11.49 -46.92 -2.80
CA PRO A 408 10.64 -46.18 -3.72
C PRO A 408 9.70 -47.09 -4.53
N ARG A 409 8.44 -46.68 -4.71
CA ARG A 409 7.51 -47.31 -5.66
C ARG A 409 7.56 -46.58 -7.01
N ARG A 410 8.15 -47.24 -8.01
CA ARG A 410 7.85 -47.04 -9.43
C ARG A 410 6.71 -47.98 -9.85
N ARG A 411 5.84 -47.48 -10.74
CA ARG A 411 4.96 -48.14 -11.74
C ARG A 411 3.80 -47.16 -11.99
N ARG A 412 3.38 -46.80 -13.20
CA ARG A 412 3.64 -47.26 -14.57
C ARG A 412 3.48 -46.06 -15.49
#